data_AF-A0A1R4HUV7-F1
#
_entry.id   AF-A0A1R4HUV7-F1
#
_cell.length_a   1.000
_cell.length_b   1.000
_cell.length_c   1.000
_cell.angle_alpha   90.00
_cell.angle_beta   90.00
_cell.angle_gamma   90.00
#
_symmetry.space_group_name_H-M   'P 1'
#
loop_
_entity.id
_entity.type
_entity.pdbx_description
1 polymer ?
#
loop_
_entity_poly.entity_id
_entity_poly.type
_entity_poly.pdbx_seq_one_letter_code
_entity_poly.pdbx_strand_id
1 'polypeptide(L)'
;MSAPSAVAVAAAAILLGLPVVAAAAHLEGKHRAAVTADAAALAAADALTGWADGEPCALAAEVAAAAQADLRECEVNQGTGEARVRVTAGSAPVRAEAGARAGPLPPPNAGVSPGAEGWVWPAAVRAVSQGLHDGFAIDLAVPAGAQLLAPARGVVVFAGADGAGLPEACRVNPEWWRGPNFTVIVRHDRPDGVVFSSHNHVAPGSSAGLGIFPGVAVAAGQPLAAAGMSGCTSGPHSHFTLATTPSNAFPDLNPFDVLGTP
;
A
#
# COMPACT_ATOMS: atom_id res chain seq x y z
N MET A 1 -5.19 30.15 52.61
CA MET A 1 -5.44 30.86 51.34
C MET A 1 -6.52 31.89 51.58
N SER A 2 -6.35 33.12 51.09
CA SER A 2 -7.43 34.10 51.11
C SER A 2 -8.47 33.74 50.03
N ALA A 3 -9.74 34.07 50.25
CA ALA A 3 -10.82 33.88 49.29
C ALA A 3 -10.47 34.33 47.84
N PRO A 4 -9.81 35.49 47.61
CA PRO A 4 -9.44 35.91 46.25
C PRO A 4 -8.40 34.99 45.58
N SER A 5 -7.46 34.42 46.33
CA SER A 5 -6.46 33.49 45.76
C SER A 5 -7.10 32.18 45.30
N ALA A 6 -8.07 31.66 46.07
CA ALA A 6 -8.80 30.45 45.67
C ALA A 6 -9.62 30.66 44.40
N VAL A 7 -10.28 31.82 44.26
CA VAL A 7 -11.04 32.19 43.05
C VAL A 7 -10.12 32.33 41.84
N ALA A 8 -8.95 32.97 41.98
CA ALA A 8 -8.01 33.14 40.88
C ALA A 8 -7.48 31.79 40.35
N VAL A 9 -7.16 30.86 41.25
CA VAL A 9 -6.70 29.51 40.87
C VAL A 9 -7.82 28.72 40.19
N ALA A 10 -9.05 28.78 40.70
CA ALA A 10 -10.18 28.12 40.07
C ALA A 10 -10.46 28.68 38.67
N ALA A 11 -10.41 30.01 38.49
CA ALA A 11 -10.58 30.65 37.20
C ALA A 11 -9.48 30.24 36.20
N ALA A 12 -8.22 30.24 36.63
CA ALA A 12 -7.10 29.79 35.79
C ALA A 12 -7.23 28.32 35.38
N ALA A 13 -7.63 27.44 36.30
CA ALA A 13 -7.85 26.03 36.01
C ALA A 13 -8.98 25.81 34.98
N ILE A 14 -10.08 26.57 35.08
CA ILE A 14 -11.18 26.50 34.12
C ILE A 14 -10.74 27.03 32.74
N LEU A 15 -10.06 28.18 32.71
CA LEU A 15 -9.60 28.81 31.46
C LEU A 15 -8.59 27.94 30.70
N LEU A 16 -7.75 27.18 31.40
CA LEU A 16 -6.78 26.26 30.79
C LEU A 16 -7.37 24.88 30.51
N GLY A 17 -8.28 24.39 31.36
CA GLY A 17 -8.86 23.05 31.24
C GLY A 17 -9.90 22.91 30.13
N LEU A 18 -10.78 23.91 29.96
CA LEU A 18 -11.84 23.86 28.94
C LEU A 18 -11.31 23.71 27.51
N PRO A 19 -10.27 24.45 27.06
CA PRO A 19 -9.69 24.27 25.73
C PRO A 19 -9.11 22.87 25.52
N VAL A 20 -8.47 22.29 26.54
CA VAL A 20 -7.88 20.94 26.45
C VAL A 20 -8.98 19.89 26.29
N VAL A 21 -10.05 19.98 27.08
CA VAL A 21 -11.21 19.08 26.97
C VAL A 21 -11.90 19.23 25.61
N ALA A 22 -12.07 20.46 25.13
CA ALA A 22 -12.66 20.71 23.81
C ALA A 22 -11.79 20.15 22.67
N ALA A 23 -10.47 20.31 22.75
CA ALA A 23 -9.54 19.75 21.76
C ALA A 23 -9.55 18.22 21.77
N ALA A 24 -9.56 17.60 22.95
CA ALA A 24 -9.65 16.15 23.09
C ALA A 24 -10.97 15.60 22.51
N ALA A 25 -12.10 16.23 22.83
CA ALA A 25 -13.40 15.84 22.28
C ALA A 25 -13.47 15.99 20.76
N HIS A 26 -12.84 17.02 20.19
CA HIS A 26 -12.74 17.21 18.75
C HIS A 26 -11.88 16.14 18.07
N LEU A 27 -10.74 15.77 18.69
CA LEU A 27 -9.86 14.73 18.17
C LEU A 27 -10.53 13.35 18.20
N GLU A 28 -11.20 13.03 19.30
CA GLU A 28 -12.01 11.81 19.42
C GLU A 28 -13.10 11.78 18.35
N GLY A 29 -13.84 12.89 18.17
CA GLY A 29 -14.86 13.03 17.14
C GLY A 29 -14.33 12.75 15.73
N LYS A 30 -13.14 13.27 15.40
CA LYS A 30 -12.47 13.00 14.11
C LYS A 30 -12.12 11.53 13.94
N HIS A 31 -11.55 10.89 14.95
CA HIS A 31 -11.18 9.47 14.88
C HIS A 31 -12.43 8.59 14.74
N ARG A 32 -13.49 8.88 15.50
CA ARG A 32 -14.77 8.17 15.36
C ARG A 32 -15.36 8.35 13.96
N ALA A 33 -15.39 9.58 13.44
CA ALA A 33 -15.87 9.84 12.09
C ALA A 33 -15.06 9.07 11.03
N ALA A 34 -13.73 9.04 11.13
CA ALA A 34 -12.85 8.33 10.20
C ALA A 34 -13.10 6.81 10.21
N VAL A 35 -13.13 6.19 11.39
CA VAL A 35 -13.40 4.74 11.52
C VAL A 35 -14.78 4.39 11.00
N THR A 36 -15.79 5.22 11.27
CA THR A 36 -17.14 5.01 10.73
C THR A 36 -17.18 5.17 9.21
N ALA A 37 -16.46 6.14 8.65
CA ALA A 37 -16.37 6.31 7.21
C ALA A 37 -15.73 5.08 6.54
N ASP A 38 -14.63 4.55 7.09
CA ASP A 38 -13.96 3.36 6.56
C ASP A 38 -14.87 2.14 6.58
N ALA A 39 -15.58 1.90 7.71
CA ALA A 39 -16.53 0.81 7.84
C ALA A 39 -17.71 0.94 6.86
N ALA A 40 -18.26 2.15 6.72
CA ALA A 40 -19.35 2.41 5.78
C ALA A 40 -18.90 2.26 4.31
N ALA A 41 -17.68 2.70 3.98
CA ALA A 41 -17.11 2.52 2.64
C ALA A 41 -16.94 1.03 2.31
N LEU A 42 -16.39 0.24 3.24
CA LEU A 42 -16.23 -1.21 3.08
C LEU A 42 -17.57 -1.90 2.88
N ALA A 43 -18.58 -1.56 3.69
CA ALA A 43 -19.92 -2.13 3.54
C ALA A 43 -20.53 -1.82 2.17
N ALA A 44 -20.40 -0.58 1.67
CA ALA A 44 -20.83 -0.25 0.31
C ALA A 44 -20.06 -1.03 -0.75
N ALA A 45 -18.74 -1.16 -0.63
CA ALA A 45 -17.90 -1.90 -1.58
C ALA A 45 -18.21 -3.41 -1.58
N ASP A 46 -18.47 -4.00 -0.41
CA ASP A 46 -18.83 -5.42 -0.27
C ASP A 46 -20.19 -5.71 -0.89
N ALA A 47 -21.20 -4.85 -0.66
CA ALA A 47 -22.50 -4.96 -1.33
C ALA A 47 -22.38 -4.76 -2.85
N LEU A 48 -21.56 -3.80 -3.28
CA LEU A 48 -21.33 -3.52 -4.71
C LEU A 48 -20.64 -4.68 -5.44
N THR A 49 -19.76 -5.41 -4.73
CA THR A 49 -19.02 -6.57 -5.27
C THR A 49 -19.70 -7.91 -5.00
N GLY A 50 -20.88 -7.91 -4.36
CA GLY A 50 -21.69 -9.10 -4.08
C GLY A 50 -21.18 -9.97 -2.93
N TRP A 51 -20.31 -9.43 -2.06
CA TRP A 51 -19.86 -10.09 -0.82
C TRP A 51 -20.86 -9.95 0.32
N ALA A 52 -21.68 -8.91 0.29
CA ALA A 52 -22.79 -8.69 1.20
C ALA A 52 -24.08 -8.46 0.41
N ASP A 53 -25.21 -8.89 0.95
CA ASP A 53 -26.52 -8.63 0.36
C ASP A 53 -26.98 -7.20 0.67
N GLY A 54 -27.58 -6.52 -0.32
CA GLY A 54 -28.20 -5.20 -0.13
C GLY A 54 -27.80 -4.18 -1.21
N GLU A 55 -28.41 -3.00 -1.14
CA GLU A 55 -27.99 -1.86 -1.96
C GLU A 55 -26.77 -1.17 -1.30
N PRO A 56 -25.69 -0.90 -2.04
CA PRO A 56 -24.45 -0.35 -1.49
C PRO A 56 -24.59 0.84 -0.55
N CYS A 57 -25.32 1.88 -0.97
CA CYS A 57 -25.46 3.10 -0.19
C CYS A 57 -26.43 2.94 0.98
N ALA A 58 -27.45 2.08 0.85
CA ALA A 58 -28.32 1.70 1.95
C ALA A 58 -27.53 0.98 3.05
N LEU A 59 -26.68 0.01 2.70
CA LEU A 59 -25.87 -0.73 3.67
C LEU A 59 -24.83 0.18 4.35
N ALA A 60 -24.19 1.08 3.60
CA ALA A 60 -23.33 2.11 4.20
C ALA A 60 -24.08 3.02 5.18
N ALA A 61 -25.32 3.39 4.89
CA ALA A 61 -26.15 4.19 5.78
C ALA A 61 -26.51 3.42 7.07
N GLU A 62 -26.79 2.12 6.96
CA GLU A 62 -27.05 1.25 8.13
C GLU A 62 -25.81 1.15 9.03
N VAL A 63 -24.63 0.96 8.45
CA VAL A 63 -23.36 0.92 9.21
C VAL A 63 -23.06 2.26 9.87
N ALA A 64 -23.26 3.38 9.16
CA ALA A 64 -23.10 4.71 9.73
C ALA A 64 -24.06 4.94 10.91
N ALA A 65 -25.33 4.60 10.75
CA ALA A 65 -26.36 4.75 11.78
C ALA A 65 -26.06 3.89 13.02
N ALA A 66 -25.59 2.66 12.83
CA ALA A 66 -25.16 1.78 13.92
C ALA A 66 -24.00 2.38 14.74
N ALA A 67 -23.15 3.18 14.09
CA ALA A 67 -22.04 3.91 14.72
C ALA A 67 -22.43 5.31 15.22
N GLN A 68 -23.72 5.64 15.26
CA GLN A 68 -24.25 6.96 15.66
C GLN A 68 -23.73 8.11 14.77
N ALA A 69 -23.60 7.84 13.48
CA ALA A 69 -23.24 8.82 12.45
C ALA A 69 -24.29 8.85 11.35
N ASP A 70 -24.35 9.96 10.62
CA ASP A 70 -25.19 10.10 9.43
C ASP A 70 -24.33 9.99 8.17
N LEU A 71 -24.78 9.19 7.20
CA LEU A 71 -24.24 9.21 5.84
C LEU A 71 -24.69 10.48 5.12
N ARG A 72 -23.74 11.26 4.58
CA ARG A 72 -23.98 12.50 3.86
C ARG A 72 -23.86 12.33 2.36
N GLU A 73 -22.84 11.60 1.93
CA GLU A 73 -22.55 11.33 0.52
C GLU A 73 -22.21 9.85 0.39
N CYS A 74 -22.67 9.24 -0.70
CA CYS A 74 -22.29 7.91 -1.13
C CYS A 74 -22.26 7.88 -2.64
N GLU A 75 -21.08 7.64 -3.19
CA GLU A 75 -20.84 7.50 -4.61
C GLU A 75 -20.28 6.11 -4.87
N VAL A 76 -20.88 5.38 -5.81
CA VAL A 76 -20.45 4.04 -6.19
C VAL A 76 -20.12 3.98 -7.67
N ASN A 77 -19.04 3.28 -7.99
CA ASN A 77 -18.64 3.00 -9.36
C ASN A 77 -18.82 1.51 -9.65
N GLN A 78 -19.93 1.17 -10.31
CA GLN A 78 -20.27 -0.19 -10.73
C GLN A 78 -19.19 -0.84 -11.60
N GLY A 79 -18.41 -0.06 -12.36
CA GLY A 79 -17.36 -0.56 -13.23
C GLY A 79 -16.08 -0.97 -12.50
N THR A 80 -15.80 -0.39 -11.33
CA THR A 80 -14.58 -0.67 -10.55
C THR A 80 -14.85 -1.37 -9.22
N GLY A 81 -16.10 -1.46 -8.78
CA GLY A 81 -16.45 -1.95 -7.45
C GLY A 81 -16.05 -0.97 -6.33
N GLU A 82 -15.78 0.28 -6.66
CA GLU A 82 -15.35 1.31 -5.70
C GLU A 82 -16.53 2.06 -5.10
N ALA A 83 -16.47 2.31 -3.80
CA ALA A 83 -17.37 3.17 -3.05
C ALA A 83 -16.60 4.31 -2.37
N ARG A 84 -17.15 5.53 -2.45
CA ARG A 84 -16.69 6.71 -1.71
C ARG A 84 -17.83 7.21 -0.85
N VAL A 85 -17.56 7.43 0.43
CA VAL A 85 -18.58 7.87 1.38
C VAL A 85 -18.09 9.08 2.16
N ARG A 86 -19.04 9.90 2.62
CA ARG A 86 -18.81 10.94 3.62
C ARG A 86 -19.82 10.78 4.74
N VAL A 87 -19.33 10.78 5.97
CA VAL A 87 -20.17 10.68 7.17
C VAL A 87 -19.98 11.88 8.08
N THR A 88 -21.00 12.20 8.86
CA THR A 88 -20.91 13.14 9.98
C THR A 88 -21.18 12.41 11.29
N ALA A 89 -20.27 12.51 12.26
CA ALA A 89 -20.43 11.94 13.59
C ALA A 89 -20.46 13.03 14.68
N GLY A 90 -21.22 12.77 15.74
CA GLY A 90 -21.35 13.67 16.89
C GLY A 90 -22.52 14.66 16.80
N SER A 91 -22.75 15.35 17.91
CA SER A 91 -23.82 16.32 18.10
C SER A 91 -23.26 17.73 18.25
N ALA A 92 -24.08 18.74 17.94
CA ALA A 92 -23.69 20.14 18.15
C ALA A 92 -23.23 20.38 19.60
N PRO A 93 -22.16 21.17 19.83
CA PRO A 93 -21.42 21.97 18.84
C PRO A 93 -20.27 21.23 18.13
N VAL A 94 -19.94 20.00 18.53
CA VAL A 94 -18.78 19.25 18.00
C VAL A 94 -19.29 18.18 17.02
N ARG A 95 -19.39 18.56 15.75
CA ARG A 95 -19.68 17.63 14.66
C ARG A 95 -18.40 17.43 13.84
N ALA A 96 -17.99 16.18 13.70
CA ALA A 96 -16.85 15.81 12.88
C ALA A 96 -17.33 15.21 11.57
N GLU A 97 -16.63 15.53 10.49
CA GLU A 97 -16.86 14.94 9.18
C GLU A 97 -15.63 14.16 8.75
N ALA A 98 -15.87 13.03 8.10
CA ALA A 98 -14.81 12.24 7.48
C ALA A 98 -15.34 11.63 6.18
N GLY A 99 -14.43 11.42 5.24
CA GLY A 99 -14.69 10.67 4.03
C GLY A 99 -13.73 9.51 3.91
N ALA A 100 -14.19 8.44 3.30
CA ALA A 100 -13.40 7.23 3.07
C ALA A 100 -13.71 6.66 1.69
N ARG A 101 -12.83 5.78 1.23
CA ARG A 101 -12.92 5.09 -0.05
C ARG A 101 -12.58 3.63 0.17
N ALA A 102 -13.41 2.74 -0.34
CA ALA A 102 -13.14 1.31 -0.41
C ALA A 102 -13.45 0.79 -1.81
N GLY A 103 -12.93 -0.38 -2.13
CA GLY A 103 -13.13 -1.03 -3.41
C GLY A 103 -12.03 -2.04 -3.68
N PRO A 104 -12.22 -2.92 -4.67
CA PRO A 104 -11.16 -3.77 -5.18
C PRO A 104 -9.92 -2.94 -5.50
N LEU A 105 -8.74 -3.52 -5.28
CA LEU A 105 -7.53 -2.98 -5.87
C LEU A 105 -7.78 -2.80 -7.38
N PRO A 106 -7.30 -1.71 -8.00
CA PRO A 106 -7.43 -1.51 -9.43
C PRO A 106 -7.01 -2.80 -10.14
N PRO A 107 -7.70 -3.23 -11.21
CA PRO A 107 -7.24 -4.36 -11.98
C PRO A 107 -5.80 -4.06 -12.44
N PRO A 108 -4.92 -5.07 -12.54
CA PRO A 108 -3.47 -4.93 -12.71
C PRO A 108 -2.97 -4.05 -13.88
N ASN A 109 -3.89 -3.53 -14.70
CA ASN A 109 -3.63 -2.75 -15.91
C ASN A 109 -4.33 -1.37 -15.92
N ALA A 110 -5.11 -1.01 -14.88
CA ALA A 110 -5.79 0.29 -14.83
C ALA A 110 -4.79 1.40 -14.46
N GLY A 111 -4.22 2.03 -15.48
CA GLY A 111 -3.26 3.14 -15.35
C GLY A 111 -1.83 2.80 -15.78
N VAL A 112 -1.59 1.59 -16.30
CA VAL A 112 -0.26 1.20 -16.77
C VAL A 112 -0.11 1.52 -18.25
N SER A 113 0.48 2.67 -18.56
CA SER A 113 0.98 2.93 -19.91
C SER A 113 2.18 2.00 -20.16
N PRO A 114 2.21 1.22 -21.25
CA PRO A 114 3.40 0.47 -21.61
C PRO A 114 4.58 1.44 -21.79
N GLY A 115 5.72 1.11 -21.20
CA GLY A 115 7.02 1.66 -21.55
C GLY A 115 7.45 1.22 -22.95
N ALA A 116 8.70 1.50 -23.31
CA ALA A 116 9.26 1.04 -24.57
C ALA A 116 9.12 -0.49 -24.68
N GLU A 117 8.77 -0.97 -25.88
CA GLU A 117 8.63 -2.41 -26.18
C GLU A 117 7.50 -3.16 -25.43
N GLY A 118 6.57 -2.45 -24.77
CA GLY A 118 5.40 -3.04 -24.13
C GLY A 118 5.63 -3.54 -22.70
N TRP A 119 6.77 -3.19 -22.09
CA TRP A 119 7.04 -3.46 -20.68
C TRP A 119 6.24 -2.53 -19.78
N VAL A 120 5.75 -3.04 -18.67
CA VAL A 120 4.95 -2.30 -17.70
C VAL A 120 5.78 -1.92 -16.48
N TRP A 121 5.45 -0.79 -15.87
CA TRP A 121 6.10 -0.40 -14.62
C TRP A 121 5.81 -1.47 -13.53
N PRO A 122 6.84 -1.99 -12.85
CA PRO A 122 6.71 -3.20 -12.03
C PRO A 122 6.15 -2.96 -10.60
N ALA A 123 5.55 -1.81 -10.34
CA ALA A 123 4.94 -1.48 -9.06
C ALA A 123 3.64 -0.70 -9.23
N ALA A 124 2.81 -0.67 -8.19
CA ALA A 124 1.55 0.07 -8.18
C ALA A 124 1.71 1.59 -8.40
N VAL A 125 2.91 2.14 -8.17
CA VAL A 125 3.22 3.56 -8.38
C VAL A 125 4.44 3.69 -9.28
N ARG A 126 4.34 4.54 -10.31
CA ARG A 126 5.45 4.90 -11.20
C ARG A 126 6.38 5.93 -10.55
N ALA A 127 7.19 5.48 -9.60
CA ALA A 127 8.16 6.32 -8.89
C ALA A 127 9.34 5.48 -8.38
N VAL A 128 10.49 6.13 -8.18
CA VAL A 128 11.70 5.55 -7.59
C VAL A 128 12.03 6.25 -6.28
N SER A 129 12.40 5.47 -5.26
CA SER A 129 12.97 5.99 -4.01
C SER A 129 14.49 6.14 -4.11
N GLN A 130 15.13 5.33 -4.95
CA GLN A 130 16.55 5.41 -5.26
C GLN A 130 16.79 5.07 -6.73
N GLY A 131 17.65 5.86 -7.38
CA GLY A 131 18.10 5.59 -8.76
C GLY A 131 19.06 4.40 -8.84
N LEU A 132 19.82 4.35 -9.94
CA LEU A 132 20.76 3.25 -10.22
C LEU A 132 21.78 3.05 -9.09
N HIS A 133 21.89 1.82 -8.59
CA HIS A 133 22.88 1.38 -7.60
C HIS A 133 23.11 -0.13 -7.69
N ASP A 134 24.14 -0.65 -6.99
CA ASP A 134 24.50 -2.07 -6.92
C ASP A 134 24.48 -2.78 -8.29
N GLY A 135 25.16 -2.19 -9.27
CA GLY A 135 24.96 -2.48 -10.69
C GLY A 135 23.95 -1.52 -11.29
N PHE A 136 22.93 -2.06 -11.97
CA PHE A 136 21.81 -1.29 -12.51
C PHE A 136 20.49 -1.46 -11.73
N ALA A 137 20.56 -1.84 -10.46
CA ALA A 137 19.35 -1.95 -9.64
C ALA A 137 18.72 -0.58 -9.37
N ILE A 138 17.41 -0.56 -9.18
CA ILE A 138 16.66 0.63 -8.76
C ILE A 138 15.78 0.27 -7.56
N ASP A 139 15.52 1.23 -6.69
CA ASP A 139 14.52 1.05 -5.64
C ASP A 139 13.22 1.73 -6.06
N LEU A 140 12.18 0.93 -6.21
CA LEU A 140 10.84 1.40 -6.52
C LEU A 140 10.23 2.01 -5.25
N ALA A 141 9.67 3.22 -5.38
CA ALA A 141 8.93 3.85 -4.30
C ALA A 141 7.55 3.18 -4.17
N VAL A 142 7.45 2.22 -3.26
CA VAL A 142 6.23 1.42 -3.07
C VAL A 142 5.97 1.18 -1.57
N PRO A 143 4.75 1.49 -1.06
CA PRO A 143 4.40 1.19 0.32
C PRO A 143 4.40 -0.31 0.60
N ALA A 144 4.74 -0.70 1.83
CA ALA A 144 4.60 -2.09 2.27
C ALA A 144 3.14 -2.57 2.09
N GLY A 145 2.98 -3.79 1.59
CA GLY A 145 1.69 -4.40 1.26
C GLY A 145 1.16 -4.08 -0.14
N ALA A 146 1.67 -3.05 -0.82
CA ALA A 146 1.23 -2.73 -2.18
C ALA A 146 1.76 -3.75 -3.20
N GLN A 147 1.08 -3.88 -4.34
CA GLN A 147 1.40 -4.91 -5.33
C GLN A 147 2.71 -4.62 -6.08
N LEU A 148 3.46 -5.69 -6.30
CA LEU A 148 4.58 -5.79 -7.21
C LEU A 148 4.13 -6.60 -8.43
N LEU A 149 4.42 -6.09 -9.62
CA LEU A 149 3.81 -6.55 -10.87
C LEU A 149 4.87 -7.15 -11.80
N ALA A 150 4.50 -8.16 -12.57
CA ALA A 150 5.34 -8.68 -13.63
C ALA A 150 5.51 -7.60 -14.72
N PRO A 151 6.75 -7.14 -14.99
CA PRO A 151 6.97 -6.06 -15.96
C PRO A 151 6.70 -6.49 -17.41
N ALA A 152 6.73 -7.77 -17.69
CA ALA A 152 6.39 -8.32 -18.99
C ALA A 152 5.87 -9.75 -18.82
N ARG A 153 5.32 -10.32 -19.91
CA ARG A 153 5.00 -11.74 -19.93
C ARG A 153 6.26 -12.57 -19.65
N GLY A 154 6.12 -13.67 -18.94
CA GLY A 154 7.28 -14.50 -18.59
C GLY A 154 6.92 -15.77 -17.84
N VAL A 155 7.95 -16.45 -17.35
CA VAL A 155 7.82 -17.63 -16.48
C VAL A 155 8.60 -17.37 -15.21
N VAL A 156 7.95 -17.53 -14.07
CA VAL A 156 8.59 -17.41 -12.75
C VAL A 156 9.65 -18.51 -12.65
N VAL A 157 10.89 -18.13 -12.34
CA VAL A 157 12.00 -19.09 -12.17
C VAL A 157 12.43 -19.23 -10.72
N PHE A 158 12.09 -18.25 -9.88
CA PHE A 158 12.31 -18.29 -8.45
C PHE A 158 11.24 -17.48 -7.71
N ALA A 159 10.78 -17.99 -6.56
CA ALA A 159 9.89 -17.26 -5.66
C ALA A 159 10.11 -17.81 -4.24
N GLY A 160 10.73 -17.03 -3.35
CA GLY A 160 11.01 -17.49 -1.99
C GLY A 160 12.13 -16.74 -1.29
N ALA A 161 12.57 -17.29 -0.16
CA ALA A 161 13.68 -16.76 0.60
C ALA A 161 15.02 -16.99 -0.11
N ASP A 162 15.86 -15.97 -0.16
CA ASP A 162 17.21 -16.01 -0.69
C ASP A 162 18.19 -15.22 0.21
N GLY A 163 19.41 -15.02 -0.30
CA GLY A 163 20.50 -14.33 0.38
C GLY A 163 21.46 -15.28 1.10
N ALA A 164 22.71 -14.86 1.19
CA ALA A 164 23.82 -15.64 1.76
C ALA A 164 24.11 -15.35 3.24
N GLY A 165 23.14 -14.77 3.97
CA GLY A 165 23.29 -14.37 5.37
C GLY A 165 23.20 -12.84 5.56
N LEU A 166 23.71 -12.35 6.70
CA LEU A 166 23.60 -10.95 7.12
C LEU A 166 24.54 -10.03 6.30
N PRO A 167 24.00 -9.12 5.45
CA PRO A 167 24.82 -8.21 4.65
C PRO A 167 25.65 -7.27 5.53
N GLU A 168 26.80 -6.79 5.04
CA GLU A 168 27.67 -5.85 5.77
C GLU A 168 26.91 -4.59 6.22
N ALA A 169 26.06 -4.03 5.34
CA ALA A 169 25.24 -2.87 5.67
C ALA A 169 24.37 -3.09 6.93
N CYS A 170 23.85 -4.31 7.10
CA CYS A 170 23.07 -4.70 8.28
C CYS A 170 23.91 -5.16 9.47
N ARG A 171 25.20 -5.48 9.29
CA ARG A 171 26.13 -5.62 10.43
C ARG A 171 26.43 -4.27 11.05
N VAL A 172 26.55 -3.23 10.21
CA VAL A 172 26.75 -1.84 10.65
C VAL A 172 25.47 -1.22 11.20
N ASN A 173 24.31 -1.56 10.63
CA ASN A 173 22.98 -1.07 11.04
C ASN A 173 22.05 -2.25 11.38
N PRO A 174 22.19 -2.86 12.57
CA PRO A 174 21.46 -4.08 12.95
C PRO A 174 19.94 -3.94 12.89
N GLU A 175 19.40 -2.73 13.05
CA GLU A 175 17.98 -2.44 13.01
C GLU A 175 17.35 -2.52 11.61
N TRP A 176 18.18 -2.59 10.55
CA TRP A 176 17.71 -2.80 9.17
C TRP A 176 17.49 -4.27 8.85
N TRP A 177 18.00 -5.19 9.67
CA TRP A 177 17.89 -6.62 9.41
C TRP A 177 16.52 -7.17 9.79
N ARG A 178 15.83 -7.78 8.82
CA ARG A 178 14.48 -8.35 9.02
C ARG A 178 14.42 -9.85 8.74
N GLY A 179 15.56 -10.53 8.81
CA GLY A 179 15.70 -11.93 8.43
C GLY A 179 16.04 -12.10 6.94
N PRO A 180 15.90 -13.32 6.40
CA PRO A 180 16.22 -13.62 4.99
C PRO A 180 15.53 -12.64 4.03
N ASN A 181 16.20 -12.32 2.93
CA ASN A 181 15.53 -11.60 1.85
C ASN A 181 14.55 -12.55 1.15
N PHE A 182 13.47 -12.01 0.61
CA PHE A 182 12.51 -12.76 -0.20
C PHE A 182 12.43 -12.09 -1.57
N THR A 183 12.43 -12.93 -2.59
CA THR A 183 12.56 -12.51 -3.98
C THR A 183 11.61 -13.27 -4.88
N VAL A 184 11.12 -12.59 -5.92
CA VAL A 184 10.54 -13.24 -7.10
C VAL A 184 11.42 -12.91 -8.31
N ILE A 185 11.82 -13.92 -9.09
CA ILE A 185 12.55 -13.76 -10.35
C ILE A 185 11.69 -14.34 -11.48
N VAL A 186 11.52 -13.56 -12.54
CA VAL A 186 10.77 -13.93 -13.74
C VAL A 186 11.70 -13.92 -14.94
N ARG A 187 11.68 -15.00 -15.72
CA ARG A 187 12.35 -15.09 -17.01
C ARG A 187 11.43 -14.58 -18.11
N HIS A 188 11.96 -13.72 -18.97
CA HIS A 188 11.32 -13.14 -20.13
C HIS A 188 12.09 -13.54 -21.38
N ASP A 189 11.45 -14.31 -22.25
CA ASP A 189 12.00 -14.63 -23.56
C ASP A 189 11.67 -13.51 -24.54
N ARG A 190 12.71 -12.90 -25.12
CA ARG A 190 12.62 -11.83 -26.12
C ARG A 190 13.26 -12.29 -27.44
N PRO A 191 12.97 -11.61 -28.57
CA PRO A 191 13.60 -11.94 -29.85
C PRO A 191 15.13 -11.79 -29.85
N ASP A 192 15.64 -10.85 -29.06
CA ASP A 192 17.05 -10.46 -28.94
C ASP A 192 17.80 -11.20 -27.81
N GLY A 193 17.10 -12.00 -27.00
CA GLY A 193 17.72 -12.76 -25.92
C GLY A 193 16.77 -13.08 -24.77
N VAL A 194 17.35 -13.46 -23.64
CA VAL A 194 16.61 -13.74 -22.41
C VAL A 194 16.93 -12.65 -21.40
N VAL A 195 15.89 -12.11 -20.77
CA VAL A 195 16.01 -11.14 -19.69
C VAL A 195 15.33 -11.70 -18.45
N PHE A 196 15.89 -11.45 -17.28
CA PHE A 196 15.31 -11.79 -15.99
C PHE A 196 14.94 -10.51 -15.27
N SER A 197 13.72 -10.40 -14.76
CA SER A 197 13.35 -9.36 -13.80
C SER A 197 13.31 -9.92 -12.39
N SER A 198 13.65 -9.10 -11.40
CA SER A 198 13.48 -9.49 -10.01
C SER A 198 12.86 -8.40 -9.15
N HIS A 199 12.06 -8.84 -8.19
CA HIS A 199 11.59 -8.05 -7.06
C HIS A 199 12.20 -8.59 -5.79
N ASN A 200 12.88 -7.72 -5.04
CA ASN A 200 13.47 -8.04 -3.74
C ASN A 200 12.72 -7.28 -2.63
N HIS A 201 13.05 -7.62 -1.39
CA HIS A 201 12.38 -7.10 -0.19
C HIS A 201 10.89 -7.44 -0.15
N VAL A 202 10.52 -8.57 -0.76
CA VAL A 202 9.13 -9.02 -0.87
C VAL A 202 8.55 -9.39 0.49
N ALA A 203 7.26 -9.11 0.72
CA ALA A 203 6.57 -9.56 1.92
C ALA A 203 6.54 -11.11 1.97
N PRO A 204 7.08 -11.75 3.02
CA PRO A 204 7.14 -13.20 3.11
C PRO A 204 5.77 -13.87 2.91
N GLY A 205 5.71 -14.90 2.08
CA GLY A 205 4.48 -15.66 1.78
C GLY A 205 3.51 -15.00 0.80
N SER A 206 3.71 -13.73 0.43
CA SER A 206 2.77 -13.01 -0.45
C SER A 206 2.67 -13.62 -1.86
N SER A 207 3.79 -14.04 -2.46
CA SER A 207 3.78 -14.73 -3.76
C SER A 207 3.03 -16.05 -3.71
N ALA A 208 3.25 -16.86 -2.67
CA ALA A 208 2.55 -18.13 -2.50
C ALA A 208 1.03 -17.93 -2.34
N GLY A 209 0.62 -16.88 -1.62
CA GLY A 209 -0.79 -16.49 -1.49
C GLY A 209 -1.46 -16.11 -2.82
N LEU A 210 -0.67 -15.72 -3.83
CA LEU A 210 -1.13 -15.43 -5.19
C LEU A 210 -0.98 -16.61 -6.16
N GLY A 211 -0.54 -17.79 -5.69
CA GLY A 211 -0.25 -18.93 -6.54
C GLY A 211 1.00 -18.76 -7.41
N ILE A 212 1.91 -17.85 -7.04
CA ILE A 212 3.14 -17.55 -7.78
C ILE A 212 4.27 -18.45 -7.27
N PHE A 213 4.67 -19.40 -8.11
CA PHE A 213 5.72 -20.39 -7.85
C PHE A 213 6.58 -20.60 -9.09
N PRO A 214 7.81 -21.16 -8.96
CA PRO A 214 8.62 -21.52 -10.11
C PRO A 214 7.86 -22.39 -11.12
N GLY A 215 7.95 -22.04 -12.40
CA GLY A 215 7.23 -22.67 -13.51
C GLY A 215 5.90 -22.00 -13.89
N VAL A 216 5.36 -21.10 -13.06
CA VAL A 216 4.12 -20.38 -13.37
C VAL A 216 4.37 -19.34 -14.46
N ALA A 217 3.54 -19.40 -15.52
CA ALA A 217 3.50 -18.35 -16.53
C ALA A 217 2.76 -17.11 -16.00
N VAL A 218 3.27 -15.93 -16.33
CA VAL A 218 2.71 -14.64 -15.91
C VAL A 218 2.52 -13.72 -17.09
N ALA A 219 1.49 -12.88 -17.04
CA ALA A 219 1.25 -11.80 -18.00
C ALA A 219 1.90 -10.49 -17.53
N ALA A 220 2.13 -9.56 -18.46
CA ALA A 220 2.52 -8.20 -18.09
C ALA A 220 1.44 -7.56 -17.21
N GLY A 221 1.83 -6.89 -16.13
CA GLY A 221 0.95 -6.28 -15.15
C GLY A 221 0.43 -7.25 -14.09
N GLN A 222 0.60 -8.56 -14.27
CA GLN A 222 0.08 -9.55 -13.31
C GLN A 222 0.76 -9.37 -11.94
N PRO A 223 0.00 -9.38 -10.83
CA PRO A 223 0.57 -9.33 -9.49
C PRO A 223 1.45 -10.56 -9.23
N LEU A 224 2.68 -10.31 -8.77
CA LEU A 224 3.66 -11.35 -8.41
C LEU A 224 3.80 -11.52 -6.90
N ALA A 225 3.67 -10.42 -6.17
CA ALA A 225 3.87 -10.37 -4.74
C ALA A 225 3.34 -9.06 -4.14
N ALA A 226 3.43 -8.92 -2.82
CA ALA A 226 3.31 -7.65 -2.14
C ALA A 226 4.70 -7.12 -1.75
N ALA A 227 4.90 -5.81 -1.85
CA ALA A 227 6.06 -5.13 -1.33
C ALA A 227 6.16 -5.35 0.18
N GLY A 228 7.37 -5.60 0.67
CA GLY A 228 7.63 -5.86 2.07
C GLY A 228 8.84 -5.09 2.54
N MET A 229 9.57 -5.73 3.45
CA MET A 229 10.82 -5.20 4.02
C MET A 229 11.81 -6.33 4.33
N SER A 230 11.63 -7.52 3.74
CA SER A 230 12.50 -8.68 4.03
C SER A 230 13.97 -8.38 3.72
N GLY A 231 14.91 -9.06 4.38
CA GLY A 231 16.33 -8.80 4.14
C GLY A 231 16.84 -7.56 4.88
N CYS A 232 17.74 -6.84 4.23
CA CYS A 232 18.40 -5.66 4.79
C CYS A 232 17.77 -4.38 4.26
N THR A 233 16.86 -3.75 5.02
CA THR A 233 16.08 -2.59 4.56
C THR A 233 15.97 -1.50 5.63
N SER A 234 16.29 -0.26 5.26
CA SER A 234 16.11 0.92 6.12
C SER A 234 14.69 1.50 6.08
N GLY A 235 13.93 1.21 5.02
CA GLY A 235 12.56 1.67 4.83
C GLY A 235 11.83 0.91 3.70
N PRO A 236 10.49 1.06 3.57
CA PRO A 236 9.70 0.34 2.57
C PRO A 236 10.08 0.73 1.13
N HIS A 237 10.46 -0.25 0.33
CA HIS A 237 10.67 -0.16 -1.10
C HIS A 237 10.72 -1.58 -1.70
N SER A 238 10.79 -1.70 -3.02
CA SER A 238 11.20 -2.94 -3.68
C SER A 238 12.45 -2.67 -4.49
N HIS A 239 13.53 -3.39 -4.17
CA HIS A 239 14.76 -3.36 -4.96
C HIS A 239 14.52 -4.21 -6.22
N PHE A 240 14.48 -3.54 -7.37
CA PHE A 240 14.10 -4.10 -8.66
C PHE A 240 15.28 -4.16 -9.61
N THR A 241 15.40 -5.26 -10.34
CA THR A 241 16.52 -5.49 -11.24
C THR A 241 16.09 -6.08 -12.57
N LEU A 242 16.86 -5.80 -13.63
CA LEU A 242 16.87 -6.55 -14.88
C LEU A 242 18.26 -7.13 -15.13
N ALA A 243 18.35 -8.38 -15.54
CA ALA A 243 19.63 -9.05 -15.80
C ALA A 243 19.57 -10.02 -16.98
N THR A 244 20.71 -10.32 -17.59
CA THR A 244 20.84 -11.38 -18.62
C THR A 244 20.97 -12.79 -18.03
N THR A 245 21.15 -12.87 -16.70
CA THR A 245 21.27 -14.14 -15.95
C THR A 245 20.19 -14.21 -14.87
N PRO A 246 19.84 -15.41 -14.36
CA PRO A 246 18.84 -15.57 -13.29
C PRO A 246 19.39 -15.15 -11.91
N SER A 247 19.93 -13.93 -11.83
CA SER A 247 20.49 -13.32 -10.62
C SER A 247 19.76 -12.02 -10.32
N ASN A 248 19.52 -11.77 -9.04
CA ASN A 248 19.04 -10.50 -8.51
C ASN A 248 20.16 -9.63 -7.92
N ALA A 249 21.38 -10.14 -7.83
CA ALA A 249 22.55 -9.40 -7.37
C ALA A 249 23.36 -8.88 -8.55
N PHE A 250 23.78 -7.62 -8.47
CA PHE A 250 24.61 -6.93 -9.47
C PHE A 250 24.10 -7.06 -10.91
N PRO A 251 22.84 -6.64 -11.19
CA PRO A 251 22.26 -6.68 -12.53
C PRO A 251 23.08 -5.90 -13.58
N ASP A 252 23.05 -6.41 -14.81
CA ASP A 252 23.82 -5.91 -15.96
C ASP A 252 22.96 -5.17 -17.01
N LEU A 253 21.64 -5.04 -16.80
CA LEU A 253 20.74 -4.31 -17.69
C LEU A 253 20.11 -3.12 -16.97
N ASN A 254 20.13 -1.95 -17.60
CA ASN A 254 19.49 -0.74 -17.10
C ASN A 254 17.96 -0.84 -17.23
N PRO A 255 17.19 -0.86 -16.12
CA PRO A 255 15.73 -0.97 -16.16
C PRO A 255 15.06 0.16 -16.95
N PHE A 256 15.66 1.36 -16.96
CA PHE A 256 15.08 2.52 -17.64
C PHE A 256 15.09 2.40 -19.16
N ASP A 257 15.94 1.55 -19.75
CA ASP A 257 16.00 1.36 -21.21
C ASP A 257 14.71 0.73 -21.74
N VAL A 258 14.00 -0.06 -20.93
CA VAL A 258 12.73 -0.71 -21.30
C VAL A 258 11.53 -0.13 -20.56
N LEU A 259 11.67 0.25 -19.29
CA LEU A 259 10.57 0.81 -18.50
C LEU A 259 10.32 2.29 -18.81
N GLY A 260 11.33 2.99 -19.32
CA GLY A 260 11.40 4.46 -19.35
C GLY A 260 11.63 5.04 -17.96
N THR A 261 12.05 6.31 -17.89
CA THR A 261 12.13 7.03 -16.62
C THR A 261 10.72 7.25 -16.04
N PRO A 262 10.57 7.29 -14.70
CA PRO A 262 9.31 7.66 -14.05
C PRO A 262 8.90 9.11 -14.37
#